data_AF-A0A3F2RLM1-F1
#
_entry.id   AF-A0A3F2RLM1-F1
#
_cell.length_a   1.000
_cell.length_b   1.000
_cell.length_c   1.000
_cell.angle_alpha   90.00
_cell.angle_beta   90.00
_cell.angle_gamma   90.00
#
_symmetry.space_group_name_H-M   'P 1'
#
loop_
_entity.id
_entity.type
_entity.pdbx_description
1 polymer ?
#
loop_
_entity_poly.entity_id
_entity_poly.type
_entity_poly.pdbx_seq_one_letter_code
_entity_poly.pdbx_strand_id
1 'polypeptide(L)'
;MRFMFAKDQKLALASRLMQRQIVYELFQVDYNSIEIQRTPENKPYWKRPRASTSPPLWNYNVSHHGTIVAIASDSRALVGVDVVRVTDRPHRKTSIEEFFRAFAGHFNPDEWKYIRDAANNDLVEEDHQYARFYRIWSLKEAFIKAIGIGLGFSLLRAEFVRVKSAGEDHWELILDGQPANDWEFTCTEINSTHFVSVARGPFTAMWKPETSSLFSDDG
;
A
#
# COMPACT_ATOMS: atom_id res chain seq x y z
N MET A 1 -3.28 -3.37 -24.34
CA MET A 1 -3.82 -3.69 -22.99
C MET A 1 -4.88 -4.77 -23.16
N ARG A 2 -4.78 -5.89 -22.44
CA ARG A 2 -5.86 -6.87 -22.31
C ARG A 2 -6.38 -6.76 -20.88
N PHE A 3 -7.55 -6.16 -20.70
CA PHE A 3 -8.30 -6.19 -19.45
C PHE A 3 -9.60 -6.93 -19.70
N MET A 4 -9.90 -7.91 -18.86
CA MET A 4 -11.04 -8.82 -19.02
C MET A 4 -12.39 -8.12 -18.74
N PHE A 5 -12.39 -6.99 -18.01
CA PHE A 5 -13.60 -6.24 -17.66
C PHE A 5 -13.48 -4.73 -17.91
N ALA A 6 -14.57 -4.12 -18.41
CA ALA A 6 -14.63 -2.68 -18.71
C ALA A 6 -14.47 -1.77 -17.47
N LYS A 7 -14.80 -2.28 -16.27
CA LYS A 7 -14.60 -1.57 -15.01
C LYS A 7 -13.11 -1.36 -14.69
N ASP A 8 -12.31 -2.39 -14.91
CA ASP A 8 -10.86 -2.33 -14.67
C ASP A 8 -10.17 -1.41 -15.68
N GLN A 9 -10.69 -1.32 -16.91
CA GLN A 9 -10.22 -0.37 -17.91
C GLN A 9 -10.42 1.08 -17.46
N LYS A 10 -11.59 1.41 -16.88
CA LYS A 10 -11.89 2.75 -16.37
C LYS A 10 -10.99 3.13 -15.19
N LEU A 11 -10.77 2.23 -14.24
CA LEU A 11 -9.86 2.46 -13.11
C LEU A 11 -8.41 2.60 -13.55
N ALA A 12 -7.95 1.76 -14.48
CA ALA A 12 -6.61 1.86 -15.05
C ALA A 12 -6.41 3.17 -15.80
N LEU A 13 -7.42 3.63 -16.55
CA LEU A 13 -7.39 4.94 -17.21
C LEU A 13 -7.36 6.09 -16.18
N ALA A 14 -8.25 6.07 -15.18
CA ALA A 14 -8.29 7.07 -14.12
C ALA A 14 -6.96 7.15 -13.36
N SER A 15 -6.36 6.00 -13.01
CA SER A 15 -5.04 5.91 -12.40
C SER A 15 -3.96 6.58 -13.26
N ARG A 16 -3.95 6.36 -14.58
CA ARG A 16 -2.98 6.99 -15.49
C ARG A 16 -3.21 8.50 -15.62
N LEU A 17 -4.47 8.94 -15.65
CA LEU A 17 -4.81 10.36 -15.71
C LEU A 17 -4.40 11.09 -14.42
N MET A 18 -4.68 10.51 -13.25
CA MET A 18 -4.28 11.09 -11.96
C MET A 18 -2.77 11.27 -11.84
N GLN A 19 -1.98 10.34 -12.38
CA GLN A 19 -0.52 10.46 -12.41
C GLN A 19 -0.02 11.64 -13.25
N ARG A 20 -0.66 11.92 -14.39
CA ARG A 20 -0.33 13.12 -15.19
C ARG A 20 -0.86 14.38 -14.52
N GLN A 21 -2.07 14.32 -13.96
CA GLN A 21 -2.72 15.45 -13.31
C GLN A 21 -1.90 15.96 -12.12
N ILE A 22 -1.41 15.09 -11.23
CA ILE A 22 -0.63 15.53 -10.06
C ILE A 22 0.69 16.20 -10.47
N VAL A 23 1.33 15.72 -11.54
CA VAL A 23 2.56 16.33 -12.09
C VAL A 23 2.25 17.72 -12.68
N TYR A 24 1.16 17.83 -13.44
CA TYR A 24 0.70 19.08 -14.01
C TYR A 24 0.35 20.10 -12.92
N GLU A 25 -0.44 19.71 -11.92
CA GLU A 25 -0.88 20.60 -10.84
C GLU A 25 0.29 21.09 -9.98
N LEU A 26 1.22 20.21 -9.62
CA LEU A 26 2.32 20.57 -8.72
C LEU A 26 3.45 21.34 -9.41
N PHE A 27 3.72 21.06 -10.69
CA PHE A 27 4.91 21.58 -11.38
C PHE A 27 4.61 22.47 -12.59
N GLN A 28 3.32 22.63 -12.95
CA GLN A 28 2.88 23.52 -14.02
C GLN A 28 3.61 23.28 -15.36
N VAL A 29 3.98 22.02 -15.62
CA VAL A 29 4.58 21.57 -16.88
C VAL A 29 3.50 21.32 -17.93
N ASP A 30 3.83 21.38 -19.22
CA ASP A 30 2.85 21.03 -20.27
C ASP A 30 2.33 19.60 -20.09
N TYR A 31 1.00 19.46 -19.97
CA TYR A 31 0.34 18.18 -19.72
C TYR A 31 0.70 17.11 -20.75
N ASN A 32 0.84 17.50 -22.02
CA ASN A 32 1.16 16.56 -23.10
C ASN A 32 2.60 16.07 -23.06
N SER A 33 3.52 16.89 -22.53
CA SER A 33 4.93 16.53 -22.33
C SER A 33 5.20 15.55 -21.18
N ILE A 34 4.23 15.28 -20.31
CA ILE A 34 4.42 14.42 -19.14
C ILE A 34 4.60 12.95 -19.56
N GLU A 35 5.83 12.46 -19.42
CA GLU A 35 6.23 11.06 -19.67
C GLU A 35 6.26 10.26 -18.36
N ILE A 36 5.31 9.35 -18.19
CA ILE A 36 5.29 8.41 -17.06
C ILE A 36 5.97 7.11 -17.49
N GLN A 37 7.03 6.73 -16.78
CA GLN A 37 7.75 5.46 -16.94
C GLN A 37 7.55 4.57 -15.72
N ARG A 38 8.11 3.36 -15.74
CA ARG A 38 8.02 2.39 -14.64
C ARG A 38 9.39 1.83 -14.29
N THR A 39 9.61 1.56 -13.01
CA THR A 39 10.78 0.80 -12.53
C THR A 39 10.68 -0.67 -12.99
N PRO A 40 11.75 -1.48 -12.87
CA PRO A 40 11.67 -2.92 -13.17
C PRO A 40 10.61 -3.65 -12.32
N GLU A 41 10.35 -3.20 -11.10
CA GLU A 41 9.33 -3.68 -10.16
C GLU A 41 7.95 -3.06 -10.47
N ASN A 42 7.83 -2.40 -11.61
CA ASN A 42 6.59 -1.85 -12.16
C ASN A 42 6.06 -0.61 -11.42
N LYS A 43 6.84 0.02 -10.50
CA LYS A 43 6.44 1.26 -9.82
C LYS A 43 6.48 2.44 -10.79
N PRO A 44 5.38 3.18 -10.98
CA PRO A 44 5.38 4.31 -11.91
C PRO A 44 6.14 5.51 -11.35
N TYR A 45 6.80 6.26 -12.24
CA TYR A 45 7.48 7.51 -11.91
C TYR A 45 7.44 8.47 -13.10
N TRP A 46 7.55 9.78 -12.81
CA TRP A 46 7.66 10.80 -13.86
C TRP A 46 9.11 10.90 -14.33
N LYS A 47 9.35 10.63 -15.62
CA LYS A 47 10.65 10.86 -16.24
C LYS A 47 10.83 12.36 -16.48
N ARG A 48 11.46 13.01 -15.52
CA ARG A 48 11.66 14.46 -15.50
C ARG A 48 12.59 14.91 -16.63
N PRO A 49 12.27 16.02 -17.32
CA PRO A 49 13.22 16.71 -18.18
C PRO A 49 14.45 17.15 -17.36
N ARG A 50 15.64 17.20 -17.99
CA ARG A 50 16.88 17.65 -17.33
C ARG A 50 16.78 19.06 -16.73
N ALA A 51 15.96 19.92 -17.33
CA ALA A 51 15.73 21.29 -16.90
C ALA A 51 14.57 21.42 -15.87
N SER A 52 14.03 20.32 -15.36
CA SER A 52 12.91 20.37 -14.39
C SER A 52 13.32 21.07 -13.10
N THR A 53 12.47 21.99 -12.62
CA THR A 53 12.62 22.67 -11.32
C THR A 53 11.94 21.94 -10.17
N SER A 54 11.26 20.82 -10.44
CA SER A 54 10.64 19.96 -9.42
C SER A 54 11.66 19.45 -8.41
N PRO A 55 11.32 19.27 -7.12
CA PRO A 55 12.24 18.72 -6.13
C PRO A 55 12.82 17.37 -6.57
N PRO A 56 14.14 17.13 -6.42
CA PRO A 56 14.80 15.94 -6.96
C PRO A 56 14.29 14.63 -6.35
N LEU A 57 13.85 14.68 -5.09
CA LEU A 57 13.33 13.54 -4.34
C LEU A 57 11.79 13.47 -4.36
N TRP A 58 11.12 14.32 -5.13
CA TRP A 58 9.68 14.18 -5.32
C TRP A 58 9.35 12.83 -5.95
N ASN A 59 8.42 12.14 -5.31
CA ASN A 59 7.93 10.83 -5.68
C ASN A 59 6.43 10.73 -5.43
N TYR A 60 5.81 9.75 -6.06
CA TYR A 60 4.40 9.44 -5.86
C TYR A 60 4.16 7.94 -5.88
N ASN A 61 3.01 7.54 -5.37
CA ASN A 61 2.48 6.21 -5.51
C ASN A 61 0.97 6.28 -5.80
N VAL A 62 0.45 5.26 -6.47
CA VAL A 62 -0.96 5.19 -6.88
C VAL A 62 -1.46 3.77 -6.64
N SER A 63 -2.67 3.67 -6.10
CA SER A 63 -3.37 2.39 -5.92
C SER A 63 -4.84 2.53 -6.31
N HIS A 64 -5.46 1.43 -6.69
CA HIS A 64 -6.87 1.40 -7.01
C HIS A 64 -7.47 0.05 -6.65
N HIS A 65 -8.67 0.06 -6.11
CA HIS A 65 -9.43 -1.14 -5.83
C HIS A 65 -10.92 -0.79 -5.74
N GLY A 66 -11.77 -1.71 -6.19
CA GLY A 66 -13.23 -1.52 -6.15
C GLY A 66 -13.68 -0.39 -7.06
N THR A 67 -13.93 0.79 -6.52
CA THR A 67 -14.37 1.99 -7.26
C THR A 67 -13.49 3.21 -7.01
N ILE A 68 -12.39 3.02 -6.27
CA ILE A 68 -11.55 4.11 -5.80
C ILE A 68 -10.18 4.02 -6.47
N VAL A 69 -9.64 5.18 -6.83
CA VAL A 69 -8.24 5.39 -7.18
C VAL A 69 -7.67 6.41 -6.20
N ALA A 70 -6.59 6.08 -5.50
CA ALA A 70 -5.87 6.98 -4.63
C ALA A 70 -4.48 7.25 -5.20
N ILE A 71 -4.03 8.49 -5.08
CA ILE A 71 -2.66 8.90 -5.39
C ILE A 71 -2.11 9.69 -4.20
N ALA A 72 -0.86 9.44 -3.85
CA ALA A 72 -0.15 10.18 -2.82
C ALA A 72 1.21 10.59 -3.37
N SER A 73 1.65 11.81 -3.04
CA SER A 73 2.98 12.33 -3.44
C SER A 73 3.64 13.07 -2.30
N ASP A 74 4.96 12.99 -2.22
CA ASP A 74 5.76 13.71 -1.22
C ASP A 74 7.13 14.07 -1.82
N SER A 75 7.73 15.17 -1.37
CA SER A 75 9.07 15.63 -1.75
C SER A 75 10.13 15.49 -0.66
N ARG A 76 9.70 15.14 0.56
CA ARG A 76 10.51 15.05 1.78
C ARG A 76 10.57 13.64 2.35
N ALA A 77 9.65 12.75 1.93
CA ALA A 77 9.62 11.35 2.32
C ALA A 77 9.33 10.45 1.11
N LEU A 78 9.70 9.16 1.20
CA LEU A 78 9.09 8.14 0.35
C LEU A 78 7.61 8.04 0.66
N VAL A 79 6.80 7.82 -0.36
CA VAL A 79 5.37 7.60 -0.16
C VAL A 79 4.89 6.33 -0.86
N GLY A 80 4.01 5.62 -0.17
CA GLY A 80 3.24 4.49 -0.68
C GLY A 80 1.78 4.65 -0.29
N VAL A 81 0.87 4.26 -1.18
CA VAL A 81 -0.57 4.26 -0.91
C VAL A 81 -1.16 2.93 -1.32
N ASP A 82 -2.05 2.42 -0.49
CA ASP A 82 -2.88 1.29 -0.85
C ASP A 82 -4.37 1.60 -0.62
N VAL A 83 -5.20 0.99 -1.47
CA VAL A 83 -6.65 1.11 -1.39
C VAL A 83 -7.18 -0.31 -1.36
N VAL A 84 -8.00 -0.61 -0.36
CA VAL A 84 -8.61 -1.93 -0.24
C VAL A 84 -10.12 -1.80 -0.06
N ARG A 85 -10.87 -2.64 -0.77
CA ARG A 85 -12.31 -2.77 -0.58
C ARG A 85 -12.59 -3.91 0.40
N VAL A 86 -13.07 -3.58 1.59
CA VAL A 86 -13.22 -4.54 2.71
C VAL A 86 -14.38 -5.51 2.53
N THR A 87 -15.27 -5.25 1.57
CA THR A 87 -16.41 -6.12 1.23
C THR A 87 -16.06 -7.20 0.20
N ASP A 88 -14.85 -7.18 -0.37
CA ASP A 88 -14.42 -8.27 -1.23
C ASP A 88 -14.17 -9.49 -0.36
N ARG A 89 -14.88 -10.57 -0.64
CA ARG A 89 -14.82 -11.82 0.13
C ARG A 89 -14.58 -12.99 -0.80
N PRO A 90 -13.97 -14.07 -0.32
CA PRO A 90 -13.95 -15.33 -1.06
C PRO A 90 -15.39 -15.80 -1.35
N HIS A 91 -15.53 -16.76 -2.27
CA HIS A 91 -16.85 -17.32 -2.60
C HIS A 91 -17.60 -17.80 -1.36
N ARG A 92 -18.94 -17.73 -1.36
CA ARG A 92 -19.82 -18.11 -0.22
C ARG A 92 -19.58 -19.50 0.39
N LYS A 93 -18.82 -20.37 -0.28
CA LYS A 93 -18.48 -21.72 0.20
C LYS A 93 -17.18 -21.76 1.02
N THR A 94 -16.38 -20.70 1.00
CA THR A 94 -15.11 -20.62 1.73
C THR A 94 -15.35 -19.95 3.07
N SER A 95 -15.00 -20.63 4.15
CA SER A 95 -15.07 -20.05 5.50
C SER A 95 -14.00 -18.98 5.69
N ILE A 96 -14.19 -18.09 6.67
CA ILE A 96 -13.19 -17.09 7.05
C ILE A 96 -11.87 -17.72 7.49
N GLU A 97 -11.92 -18.88 8.16
CA GLU A 97 -10.72 -19.60 8.60
C GLU A 97 -9.95 -20.23 7.43
N GLU A 98 -10.64 -20.78 6.43
CA GLU A 98 -9.99 -21.26 5.20
C GLU A 98 -9.32 -20.10 4.45
N PHE A 99 -9.98 -18.95 4.40
CA PHE A 99 -9.40 -17.74 3.84
C PHE A 99 -8.16 -17.29 4.62
N PHE A 100 -8.24 -17.14 5.94
CA PHE A 100 -7.09 -16.74 6.77
C PHE A 100 -5.93 -17.72 6.68
N ARG A 101 -6.20 -19.02 6.57
CA ARG A 101 -5.16 -20.03 6.38
C ARG A 101 -4.37 -19.82 5.09
N ALA A 102 -5.01 -19.40 4.01
CA ALA A 102 -4.33 -19.09 2.75
C ALA A 102 -3.37 -17.90 2.86
N PHE A 103 -3.55 -17.04 3.87
CA PHE A 103 -2.71 -15.87 4.12
C PHE A 103 -1.79 -16.01 5.34
N ALA A 104 -1.74 -17.19 5.98
CA ALA A 104 -1.01 -17.39 7.24
C ALA A 104 0.46 -16.93 7.17
N GLY A 105 1.12 -17.11 6.02
CA GLY A 105 2.51 -16.70 5.78
C GLY A 105 2.73 -15.22 5.48
N HIS A 106 1.71 -14.36 5.60
CA HIS A 106 1.80 -12.92 5.32
C HIS A 106 1.62 -12.03 6.56
N PHE A 107 1.24 -12.62 7.69
CA PHE A 107 0.96 -11.88 8.93
C PHE A 107 1.66 -12.52 10.13
N ASN A 108 2.15 -11.67 11.02
CA ASN A 108 2.83 -12.02 12.25
C ASN A 108 1.82 -12.54 13.29
N PRO A 109 2.27 -13.30 14.31
CA PRO A 109 1.39 -13.84 15.34
C PRO A 109 0.53 -12.78 16.05
N ASP A 110 1.10 -11.61 16.39
CA ASP A 110 0.35 -10.55 17.06
C ASP A 110 -0.61 -9.81 16.11
N GLU A 111 -0.28 -9.72 14.83
CA GLU A 111 -1.22 -9.25 13.80
C GLU A 111 -2.40 -10.21 13.68
N TRP A 112 -2.15 -11.53 13.67
CA TRP A 112 -3.21 -12.54 13.66
C TRP A 112 -4.07 -12.49 14.92
N LYS A 113 -3.46 -12.21 16.07
CA LYS A 113 -4.17 -11.99 17.32
C LYS A 113 -5.10 -10.78 17.22
N TYR A 114 -4.62 -9.66 16.67
CA TYR A 114 -5.46 -8.50 16.38
C TYR A 114 -6.59 -8.82 15.39
N ILE A 115 -6.29 -9.52 14.29
CA ILE A 115 -7.27 -9.86 13.25
C ILE A 115 -8.39 -10.71 13.84
N ARG A 116 -8.04 -11.74 14.62
CA ARG A 116 -8.97 -12.68 15.23
C ARG A 116 -9.56 -12.22 16.57
N ASP A 117 -9.19 -11.04 17.06
CA ASP A 117 -9.69 -10.51 18.34
C ASP A 117 -11.22 -10.41 18.29
N ALA A 118 -11.90 -11.30 19.02
CA ALA A 118 -13.33 -11.50 18.94
C ALA A 118 -14.03 -10.94 20.17
N ALA A 119 -15.09 -10.17 19.97
CA ALA A 119 -16.00 -9.81 21.05
C ALA A 119 -17.11 -10.86 21.22
N ASN A 120 -17.58 -11.53 20.15
CA ASN A 120 -18.57 -12.64 20.14
C ASN A 120 -18.62 -13.37 18.76
N ASN A 121 -19.19 -14.58 18.66
CA ASN A 121 -19.21 -15.41 17.42
C ASN A 121 -20.41 -15.14 16.46
N ASP A 122 -20.77 -13.87 16.21
CA ASP A 122 -21.88 -13.52 15.30
C ASP A 122 -21.36 -13.05 13.91
N LEU A 123 -22.22 -13.01 12.89
CA LEU A 123 -21.85 -12.55 11.53
C LEU A 123 -21.22 -11.14 11.50
N VAL A 124 -21.61 -10.29 12.44
CA VAL A 124 -21.03 -8.95 12.63
C VAL A 124 -19.54 -9.05 13.02
N GLU A 125 -19.15 -10.09 13.75
CA GLU A 125 -17.75 -10.35 14.08
C GLU A 125 -16.93 -10.81 12.87
N GLU A 126 -17.49 -11.66 11.99
CA GLU A 126 -16.78 -12.02 10.75
C GLU A 126 -16.49 -10.77 9.91
N ASP A 127 -17.45 -9.85 9.81
CA ASP A 127 -17.29 -8.57 9.14
C ASP A 127 -16.16 -7.73 9.77
N HIS A 128 -16.09 -7.70 11.10
CA HIS A 128 -15.01 -7.03 11.82
C HIS A 128 -13.65 -7.72 11.64
N GLN A 129 -13.60 -9.05 11.61
CA GLN A 129 -12.38 -9.81 11.33
C GLN A 129 -11.86 -9.52 9.92
N TYR A 130 -12.72 -9.51 8.91
CA TYR A 130 -12.36 -9.10 7.55
C TYR A 130 -11.87 -7.66 7.50
N ALA A 131 -12.54 -6.73 8.19
CA ALA A 131 -12.10 -5.34 8.25
C ALA A 131 -10.70 -5.22 8.88
N ARG A 132 -10.44 -5.91 10.00
CA ARG A 132 -9.11 -5.93 10.63
C ARG A 132 -8.05 -6.55 9.72
N PHE A 133 -8.35 -7.67 9.06
CA PHE A 133 -7.49 -8.30 8.06
C PHE A 133 -7.10 -7.32 6.95
N TYR A 134 -8.09 -6.71 6.30
CA TYR A 134 -7.85 -5.79 5.18
C TYR A 134 -7.12 -4.51 5.61
N ARG A 135 -7.31 -4.07 6.85
CA ARG A 135 -6.57 -2.94 7.42
C ARG A 135 -5.07 -3.23 7.49
N ILE A 136 -4.67 -4.34 8.11
CA ILE A 136 -3.25 -4.73 8.19
C ILE A 136 -2.68 -5.01 6.80
N TRP A 137 -3.44 -5.70 5.94
CA TRP A 137 -3.04 -5.95 4.56
C TRP A 137 -2.71 -4.64 3.82
N SER A 138 -3.60 -3.65 3.91
CA SER A 138 -3.43 -2.38 3.22
C SER A 138 -2.25 -1.57 3.77
N LEU A 139 -1.99 -1.63 5.08
CA LEU A 139 -0.79 -1.02 5.69
C LEU A 139 0.50 -1.65 5.15
N LYS A 140 0.58 -2.99 5.12
CA LYS A 140 1.72 -3.74 4.57
C LYS A 140 1.93 -3.43 3.08
N GLU A 141 0.86 -3.40 2.29
CA GLU A 141 0.92 -3.05 0.86
C GLU A 141 1.39 -1.61 0.64
N ALA A 142 0.90 -0.65 1.44
CA ALA A 142 1.35 0.74 1.37
C ALA A 142 2.86 0.84 1.68
N PHE A 143 3.35 0.12 2.68
CA PHE A 143 4.78 0.04 3.01
C PHE A 143 5.61 -0.53 1.84
N ILE A 144 5.24 -1.71 1.30
CA ILE A 144 5.95 -2.31 0.15
C ILE A 144 5.97 -1.36 -1.04
N LYS A 145 4.84 -0.71 -1.33
CA LYS A 145 4.72 0.25 -2.44
C LYS A 145 5.59 1.48 -2.22
N ALA A 146 5.78 1.91 -0.97
CA ALA A 146 6.68 3.00 -0.62
C ALA A 146 8.15 2.63 -0.95
N ILE A 147 8.63 1.49 -0.46
CA ILE A 147 10.02 1.05 -0.66
C ILE A 147 10.31 0.59 -2.10
N GLY A 148 9.30 0.09 -2.83
CA GLY A 148 9.38 -0.18 -4.27
C GLY A 148 9.96 -1.55 -4.67
N ILE A 149 10.05 -2.50 -3.74
CA ILE A 149 10.64 -3.84 -3.96
C ILE A 149 9.70 -4.84 -4.68
N GLY A 150 8.40 -4.54 -4.78
CA GLY A 150 7.42 -5.45 -5.39
C GLY A 150 7.22 -6.75 -4.60
N LEU A 151 6.92 -7.84 -5.30
CA LEU A 151 6.52 -9.14 -4.71
C LEU A 151 7.66 -9.90 -4.00
N GLY A 152 8.91 -9.45 -4.11
CA GLY A 152 10.06 -10.14 -3.51
C GLY A 152 10.24 -9.92 -2.00
N PHE A 153 9.40 -9.09 -1.37
CA PHE A 153 9.50 -8.80 0.05
C PHE A 153 8.66 -9.77 0.89
N SER A 154 9.31 -10.42 1.86
CA SER A 154 8.60 -11.22 2.86
C SER A 154 7.79 -10.32 3.78
N LEU A 155 6.46 -10.40 3.68
CA LEU A 155 5.52 -9.63 4.49
C LEU A 155 5.64 -9.86 6.00
N LEU A 156 6.25 -10.97 6.42
CA LEU A 156 6.49 -11.28 7.84
C LEU A 156 7.60 -10.43 8.47
N ARG A 157 8.42 -9.76 7.65
CA ARG A 157 9.46 -8.85 8.14
C ARG A 157 8.90 -7.53 8.66
N ALA A 158 7.73 -7.13 8.17
CA ALA A 158 7.10 -5.85 8.46
C ALA A 158 5.85 -6.06 9.30
N GLU A 159 5.97 -5.95 10.62
CA GLU A 159 4.89 -6.18 11.57
C GLU A 159 4.24 -4.87 12.00
N PHE A 160 2.91 -4.80 11.90
CA PHE A 160 2.13 -3.63 12.28
C PHE A 160 1.48 -3.80 13.65
N VAL A 161 1.76 -2.86 14.54
CA VAL A 161 1.18 -2.81 15.89
C VAL A 161 0.24 -1.62 15.99
N ARG A 162 -0.99 -1.88 16.44
CA ARG A 162 -1.97 -0.83 16.71
C ARG A 162 -1.65 -0.16 18.04
N VAL A 163 -1.40 1.14 18.01
CA VAL A 163 -1.24 1.95 19.22
C VAL A 163 -2.54 2.70 19.49
N LYS A 164 -3.15 2.41 20.64
CA LYS A 164 -4.35 3.12 21.09
C LYS A 164 -3.91 4.47 21.69
N SER A 165 -4.03 5.54 20.93
CA SER A 165 -3.94 6.92 21.43
C SER A 165 -5.33 7.56 21.45
N ALA A 166 -5.53 8.57 22.28
CA ALA A 166 -6.84 9.16 22.59
C ALA A 166 -7.57 9.74 21.35
N GLY A 167 -8.29 8.89 20.63
CA GLY A 167 -9.19 9.26 19.52
C GLY A 167 -8.65 8.98 18.12
N GLU A 168 -7.39 8.57 17.96
CA GLU A 168 -6.78 8.30 16.65
C GLU A 168 -6.13 6.92 16.59
N ASP A 169 -6.41 6.17 15.52
CA ASP A 169 -5.74 4.90 15.25
C ASP A 169 -4.35 5.17 14.70
N HIS A 170 -3.34 5.02 15.57
CA HIS A 170 -1.93 5.07 15.19
C HIS A 170 -1.41 3.65 14.94
N TRP A 171 -0.49 3.54 13.97
CA TRP A 171 0.10 2.29 13.54
C TRP A 171 1.62 2.42 13.54
N GLU A 172 2.27 1.59 14.34
CA GLU A 172 3.72 1.48 14.38
C GLU A 172 4.19 0.29 13.55
N LEU A 173 5.35 0.42 12.91
CA LEU A 173 6.01 -0.64 12.18
C LEU A 173 7.18 -1.20 13.01
N ILE A 174 7.19 -2.51 13.18
CA ILE A 174 8.36 -3.28 13.62
C ILE A 174 8.93 -3.95 12.37
N LEU A 175 10.12 -3.53 11.94
CA LEU A 175 10.81 -4.09 10.79
C LEU A 175 11.97 -4.97 11.28
N ASP A 176 11.94 -6.26 10.91
CA ASP A 176 12.94 -7.26 11.32
C ASP A 176 13.14 -7.31 12.86
N GLY A 177 12.05 -7.16 13.61
CA GLY A 177 12.05 -7.16 15.07
C GLY A 177 12.49 -5.86 15.73
N GLN A 178 12.75 -4.79 14.95
CA GLN A 178 13.14 -3.48 15.47
C GLN A 178 12.09 -2.40 15.16
N PRO A 179 11.78 -1.48 16.10
CA PRO A 179 10.89 -0.36 15.82
C PRO A 179 11.43 0.54 14.70
N ALA A 180 10.63 0.76 13.66
CA ALA A 180 10.94 1.60 12.52
C ALA A 180 10.32 3.00 12.70
N ASN A 181 10.85 3.75 13.68
CA ASN A 181 10.28 5.04 14.15
C ASN A 181 10.35 6.19 13.12
N ASP A 182 11.08 6.00 12.03
CA ASP A 182 11.17 6.94 10.90
C ASP A 182 10.08 6.73 9.86
N TRP A 183 9.18 5.77 10.10
CA TRP A 183 7.97 5.56 9.31
C TRP A 183 6.73 6.10 9.99
N GLU A 184 5.87 6.71 9.18
CA GLU A 184 4.54 7.19 9.56
C GLU A 184 3.48 6.50 8.73
N PHE A 185 2.40 6.08 9.38
CA PHE A 185 1.29 5.40 8.73
C PHE A 185 -0.05 6.03 9.10
N THR A 186 -0.93 6.10 8.11
CA THR A 186 -2.34 6.41 8.32
C THR A 186 -3.17 5.35 7.63
N CYS A 187 -4.30 4.97 8.23
CA CYS A 187 -5.31 4.12 7.60
C CYS A 187 -6.67 4.76 7.82
N THR A 188 -7.27 5.27 6.74
CA THR A 188 -8.52 6.03 6.80
C THR A 188 -9.66 5.24 6.16
N GLU A 189 -10.79 5.17 6.85
CA GLU A 189 -12.05 4.74 6.24
C GLU A 189 -12.64 5.89 5.42
N ILE A 190 -12.53 5.78 4.10
CA ILE A 190 -13.02 6.83 3.19
C ILE A 190 -14.53 6.69 2.88
N ASN A 191 -15.07 5.49 3.09
CA ASN A 191 -16.50 5.16 3.05
C ASN A 191 -16.68 3.76 3.68
N SER A 192 -17.94 3.33 3.84
CA SER A 192 -18.30 2.06 4.48
C SER A 192 -17.76 0.78 3.81
N THR A 193 -17.04 0.90 2.68
CA THR A 193 -16.53 -0.25 1.92
C THR A 193 -15.05 -0.16 1.59
N HIS A 194 -14.37 0.96 1.83
CA HIS A 194 -12.96 1.13 1.44
C HIS A 194 -12.11 1.73 2.55
N PHE A 195 -10.92 1.16 2.71
CA PHE A 195 -9.82 1.78 3.45
C PHE A 195 -8.77 2.31 2.47
N VAL A 196 -8.12 3.39 2.88
CA VAL A 196 -6.92 3.92 2.23
C VAL A 196 -5.82 4.00 3.27
N SER A 197 -4.73 3.28 3.01
CA SER A 197 -3.52 3.32 3.83
C SER A 197 -2.43 4.12 3.12
N VAL A 198 -1.78 5.03 3.84
CA VAL A 198 -0.64 5.79 3.35
C VAL A 198 0.56 5.53 4.25
N ALA A 199 1.69 5.19 3.64
CA ALA A 199 2.98 5.02 4.28
C ALA A 199 3.91 6.17 3.87
N ARG A 200 4.57 6.79 4.85
CA ARG A 200 5.64 7.78 4.63
C ARG A 200 6.89 7.33 5.36
N GLY A 201 8.05 7.38 4.71
CA GLY A 201 9.29 6.88 5.29
C GLY A 201 10.55 7.53 4.71
N PRO A 202 11.74 7.18 5.20
CA PRO A 202 12.99 7.78 4.78
C PRO A 202 13.40 7.32 3.37
N PHE A 203 14.05 8.19 2.59
CA PHE A 203 14.59 7.83 1.27
C PHE A 203 15.66 6.73 1.30
N THR A 204 16.31 6.51 2.45
CA THR A 204 17.28 5.42 2.66
C THR A 204 16.65 4.03 2.57
N ALA A 205 15.34 3.91 2.78
CA ALA A 205 14.60 2.66 2.64
C ALA A 205 14.19 2.34 1.18
N MET A 206 14.47 3.25 0.23
CA MET A 206 14.18 3.00 -1.18
C MET A 206 14.98 1.79 -1.65
N TRP A 207 14.28 0.80 -2.21
CA TRP A 207 14.93 -0.37 -2.77
C TRP A 207 15.85 0.03 -3.93
N LYS A 208 17.06 -0.55 -3.96
CA LYS A 208 18.01 -0.42 -5.06
C LYS A 208 18.44 -1.82 -5.51
N PRO A 209 18.44 -2.11 -6.82
CA PRO A 209 18.88 -3.41 -7.34
C PRO A 209 20.31 -3.76 -6.90
N GLU A 210 21.17 -2.74 -6.83
CA GLU A 210 22.60 -2.85 -6.55
C GLU A 210 22.93 -3.10 -5.07
N THR A 211 21.99 -2.82 -4.14
CA THR A 211 22.20 -2.99 -2.69
C THR A 211 21.43 -4.18 -2.11
N SER A 212 21.08 -5.15 -2.96
CA SER A 212 20.30 -6.32 -2.56
C SER A 212 21.12 -7.29 -1.70
N SER A 213 21.23 -7.02 -0.40
CA SER A 213 21.56 -8.02 0.62
C SER A 213 20.34 -8.84 1.06
N LEU A 214 19.18 -8.61 0.44
CA LEU A 214 17.90 -9.29 0.74
C LEU A 214 17.75 -10.65 0.05
N PHE A 215 18.68 -10.94 -0.86
CA PHE A 215 18.94 -12.27 -1.40
C PHE A 215 20.43 -12.52 -1.23
N SER A 216 20.92 -12.59 0.02
CA SER A 216 22.11 -13.40 0.25
C SER A 216 21.73 -14.83 -0.15
N ASP A 217 22.40 -15.37 -1.17
CA ASP A 217 22.32 -16.77 -1.55
C ASP A 217 22.64 -17.63 -0.33
N ASP A 218 21.61 -18.11 0.36
CA ASP A 218 21.74 -19.30 1.19
C ASP A 218 21.62 -20.49 0.23
N GLY A 219 22.78 -21.06 -0.09
CA GLY A 219 22.92 -22.30 -0.85
C GLY A 219 22.55 -23.56 -0.07
#